data_AF-A0A3S9ZCF3-F1
#
_entry.id   AF-A0A3S9ZCF3-F1
#
_cell.length_a   1.000
_cell.length_b   1.000
_cell.length_c   1.000
_cell.angle_alpha   90.00
_cell.angle_beta   90.00
_cell.angle_gamma   90.00
#
_symmetry.space_group_name_H-M   'P 1'
#
loop_
_entity.id
_entity.type
_entity.pdbx_description
1 polymer ?
#
loop_
_entity_poly.entity_id
_entity_poly.type
_entity_poly.pdbx_seq_one_letter_code
_entity_poly.pdbx_strand_id
1 'polypeptide(L)'
;MSAVSTRLPDGRYGRSSDERADHKLKVLGSVLGVLMLALLGWFAWHYVAQNKISAEVITFDVGEHAVKVHLEVRKDAGASGYCTVRSQSEDGAEVGRADFRFGGDATRIDKLVTLRTTSPGTTAELLGCHAD
;
A
#
# COMPACT_ATOMS: atom_id res chain seq x y z
N MET A 1 25.05 76.07 6.88
CA MET A 1 23.77 75.50 7.37
C MET A 1 23.91 73.99 7.32
N SER A 2 23.97 73.34 8.48
CA SER A 2 24.20 71.89 8.59
C SER A 2 22.93 71.13 8.28
N ALA A 3 22.99 70.20 7.32
CA ALA A 3 21.90 69.28 7.04
C ALA A 3 21.82 68.25 8.18
N VAL A 4 20.75 68.30 8.97
CA VAL A 4 20.45 67.30 9.99
C VAL A 4 19.99 66.03 9.29
N SER A 5 20.83 64.99 9.31
CA SER A 5 20.44 63.64 8.89
C SER A 5 19.49 63.05 9.93
N THR A 6 18.19 63.07 9.65
CA THR A 6 17.17 62.37 10.44
C THR A 6 17.31 60.86 10.21
N ARG A 7 18.17 60.21 11.00
CA ARG A 7 18.04 58.76 11.20
C ARG A 7 16.75 58.53 11.99
N LEU A 8 15.83 57.76 11.41
CA LEU A 8 14.57 57.42 12.06
C LEU A 8 14.86 56.68 13.37
N PRO A 9 14.12 56.96 14.47
CA PRO A 9 14.33 56.27 15.75
C PRO A 9 14.06 54.77 15.62
N ASP A 10 15.07 53.96 15.91
CA ASP A 10 14.90 52.51 16.08
C ASP A 10 14.00 52.26 17.29
N GLY A 11 12.90 51.52 17.07
CA GLY A 11 12.02 51.05 18.13
C GLY A 11 10.65 51.72 18.25
N ARG A 12 10.30 52.74 17.43
CA ARG A 12 8.92 53.29 17.42
C ARG A 12 7.95 52.56 16.48
N TYR A 13 8.47 51.89 15.46
CA TYR A 13 7.72 51.03 14.57
C TYR A 13 8.43 49.68 14.50
N GLY A 14 8.08 48.76 15.39
CA GLY A 14 8.61 47.40 15.38
C GLY A 14 8.25 46.72 14.06
N ARG A 15 9.17 46.70 13.10
CA ARG A 15 8.97 46.01 11.81
C ARG A 15 10.29 45.56 11.20
N SER A 16 11.03 44.69 11.89
CA SER A 16 12.23 44.08 11.28
C SER A 16 12.56 42.67 11.77
N SER A 17 12.20 42.31 13.02
CA SER A 17 12.34 40.94 13.54
C SER A 17 11.20 40.05 13.06
N ASP A 18 9.96 40.50 13.17
CA ASP A 18 8.76 39.71 12.85
C ASP A 18 8.69 39.35 11.36
N GLU A 19 9.00 40.28 10.46
CA GLU A 19 8.92 40.04 9.01
C GLU A 19 9.97 39.02 8.53
N ARG A 20 11.16 39.02 9.17
CA ARG A 20 12.19 37.99 8.94
C ARG A 20 11.83 36.66 9.58
N ALA A 21 11.22 36.67 10.77
CA ALA A 21 10.74 35.47 11.44
C ALA A 21 9.62 34.81 10.61
N ASP A 22 8.67 35.59 10.11
CA ASP A 22 7.61 35.16 9.20
C ASP A 22 8.15 34.57 7.91
N HIS A 23 9.18 35.18 7.30
CA HIS A 23 9.80 34.63 6.11
C HIS A 23 10.54 33.31 6.41
N LYS A 24 11.25 33.20 7.54
CA LYS A 24 11.90 31.96 7.96
C LYS A 24 10.88 30.86 8.26
N LEU A 25 9.78 31.18 8.94
CA LEU A 25 8.71 30.24 9.24
C LEU A 25 7.99 29.77 7.96
N LYS A 26 7.75 30.67 7.00
CA LYS A 26 7.21 30.31 5.69
C LYS A 26 8.14 29.39 4.90
N VAL A 27 9.45 29.67 4.89
CA VAL A 27 10.44 28.82 4.22
C VAL A 27 10.56 27.47 4.93
N LEU A 28 10.62 27.45 6.25
CA LEU A 28 10.70 26.20 6.99
C LEU A 28 9.43 25.36 6.80
N GLY A 29 8.26 26.00 6.86
CA GLY A 29 6.97 25.38 6.60
C GLY A 29 6.86 24.83 5.17
N SER A 30 7.35 25.58 4.17
CA SER A 30 7.34 25.09 2.78
C SER A 30 8.29 23.92 2.58
N VAL A 31 9.50 23.97 3.16
CA VAL A 31 10.46 22.85 3.12
C VAL A 31 9.87 21.61 3.78
N LEU A 32 9.31 21.74 4.99
CA LEU A 32 8.66 20.63 5.68
C LEU A 32 7.46 20.09 4.91
N GLY A 33 6.67 20.97 4.29
CA GLY A 33 5.55 20.57 3.42
C GLY A 33 6.00 19.77 2.20
N VAL A 34 7.04 20.22 1.51
CA VAL A 34 7.61 19.50 0.36
C VAL A 34 8.19 18.15 0.78
N LEU A 35 8.92 18.10 1.90
CA LEU A 35 9.45 16.84 2.44
C LEU A 35 8.34 15.86 2.81
N MET A 36 7.25 16.34 3.41
CA MET A 36 6.08 15.52 3.73
C MET A 36 5.44 14.95 2.46
N LEU A 37 5.22 15.78 1.44
CA LEU A 37 4.65 15.32 0.17
C LEU A 37 5.56 14.29 -0.53
N ALA A 38 6.88 14.48 -0.50
CA ALA A 38 7.83 13.51 -1.03
C ALA A 38 7.79 12.18 -0.27
N LEU A 39 7.70 12.22 1.06
CA LEU A 39 7.55 11.02 1.90
C LEU A 39 6.24 10.28 1.59
N LEU A 40 5.12 10.99 1.49
CA LEU A 40 3.84 10.41 1.14
C LEU A 40 3.85 9.78 -0.27
N GLY A 41 4.45 10.48 -1.24
CA GLY A 41 4.61 9.97 -2.61
C GLY A 41 5.49 8.70 -2.65
N TRP A 42 6.58 8.68 -1.89
CA TRP A 42 7.44 7.51 -1.75
C TRP A 42 6.69 6.30 -1.16
N PHE A 43 5.97 6.50 -0.06
CA PHE A 43 5.18 5.43 0.55
C PHE A 43 4.10 4.92 -0.39
N ALA A 44 3.37 5.82 -1.08
CA ALA A 44 2.38 5.42 -2.06
C ALA A 44 2.98 4.56 -3.18
N TRP A 45 4.12 4.96 -3.74
CA TRP A 45 4.82 4.18 -4.76
C TRP A 45 5.25 2.80 -4.23
N HIS A 46 5.88 2.77 -3.06
CA HIS A 46 6.42 1.55 -2.49
C HIS A 46 5.33 0.52 -2.12
N TYR A 47 4.17 0.97 -1.64
CA TYR A 47 3.11 0.05 -1.20
C TYR A 47 2.11 -0.32 -2.31
N VAL A 48 1.93 0.52 -3.33
CA VAL A 48 0.93 0.29 -4.39
C VAL A 48 1.55 -0.31 -5.65
N ALA A 49 2.69 0.21 -6.11
CA ALA A 49 3.26 -0.17 -7.41
C ALA A 49 4.08 -1.48 -7.37
N GLN A 50 4.43 -1.99 -6.19
CA GLN A 50 5.21 -3.22 -6.03
C GLN A 50 4.36 -4.50 -6.10
N ASN A 51 3.03 -4.40 -6.24
CA ASN A 51 2.15 -5.55 -6.38
C ASN A 51 2.21 -6.11 -7.81
N LYS A 52 3.34 -6.74 -8.15
CA LYS A 52 3.57 -7.40 -9.45
C LYS A 52 2.73 -8.67 -9.65
N ILE A 53 2.01 -9.11 -8.62
CA ILE A 53 1.09 -10.23 -8.64
C ILE A 53 -0.16 -9.89 -7.81
N SER A 54 -1.34 -10.12 -8.38
CA SER A 54 -2.64 -9.98 -7.72
C SER A 54 -3.54 -11.14 -8.14
N ALA A 55 -4.47 -11.56 -7.29
CA ALA A 55 -5.44 -12.58 -7.66
C ALA A 55 -6.84 -12.19 -7.19
N GLU A 56 -7.83 -12.85 -7.77
CA GLU A 56 -9.23 -12.77 -7.37
C GLU A 56 -9.82 -14.18 -7.32
N VAL A 57 -10.68 -14.43 -6.33
CA VAL A 57 -11.47 -15.65 -6.25
C VAL A 57 -12.75 -15.43 -7.05
N ILE A 58 -12.88 -16.12 -8.18
CA ILE A 58 -14.05 -16.00 -9.06
C ILE A 58 -15.21 -16.86 -8.55
N THR A 59 -14.89 -18.09 -8.13
CA THR A 59 -15.85 -19.04 -7.59
C THR A 59 -15.14 -20.08 -6.74
N PHE A 60 -15.89 -20.77 -5.88
CA PHE A 60 -15.39 -21.89 -5.10
C PHE A 60 -16.48 -22.95 -4.95
N ASP A 61 -16.03 -24.19 -4.77
CA ASP A 61 -16.86 -25.37 -4.59
C ASP A 61 -16.37 -26.14 -3.35
N VAL A 62 -17.28 -26.33 -2.39
CA VAL A 62 -16.98 -26.91 -1.09
C VAL A 62 -17.23 -28.41 -1.12
N GLY A 63 -16.23 -29.20 -0.75
CA GLY A 63 -16.37 -30.62 -0.42
C GLY A 63 -16.11 -30.89 1.06
N GLU A 64 -16.24 -32.16 1.47
CA GLU A 64 -16.06 -32.58 2.88
C GLU A 64 -14.64 -32.35 3.43
N HIS A 65 -13.62 -32.51 2.58
CA HIS A 65 -12.20 -32.47 2.99
C HIS A 65 -11.33 -31.58 2.08
N ALA A 66 -11.98 -30.81 1.20
CA ALA A 66 -11.30 -29.87 0.33
C ALA A 66 -12.28 -28.84 -0.22
N VAL A 67 -11.76 -27.64 -0.49
CA VAL A 67 -12.46 -26.60 -1.25
C VAL A 67 -11.71 -26.39 -2.57
N LYS A 68 -12.42 -26.50 -3.69
CA LYS A 68 -11.88 -26.15 -5.01
C LYS A 68 -12.08 -24.65 -5.20
N VAL A 69 -11.04 -23.93 -5.55
CA VAL A 69 -11.06 -22.46 -5.68
C VAL A 69 -10.63 -22.11 -7.09
N HIS A 70 -11.46 -21.35 -7.80
CA HIS A 70 -11.10 -20.81 -9.10
C HIS A 70 -10.47 -19.44 -8.90
N LEU A 71 -9.16 -19.36 -9.14
CA LEU A 71 -8.37 -18.14 -9.04
C LEU A 71 -8.11 -17.56 -10.44
N GLU A 72 -8.44 -16.28 -10.62
CA GLU A 72 -7.91 -15.46 -11.71
C GLU A 72 -6.71 -14.68 -11.16
N VAL A 73 -5.51 -14.99 -11.65
CA VAL A 73 -4.26 -14.34 -11.24
C VAL A 73 -3.79 -13.40 -12.35
N ARG A 74 -3.44 -12.18 -11.98
CA ARG A 74 -2.80 -11.18 -12.84
C ARG A 74 -1.41 -10.88 -12.33
N LYS A 75 -0.43 -10.87 -13.23
CA LYS A 75 0.96 -10.59 -12.88
C LYS A 75 1.74 -10.00 -14.05
N ASP A 76 2.87 -9.39 -13.75
CA ASP A 76 3.81 -8.97 -14.78
C ASP A 76 4.44 -10.19 -15.50
N ALA A 77 4.85 -10.01 -16.76
CA ALA A 77 5.55 -11.05 -17.50
C ALA A 77 6.87 -11.40 -16.80
N GLY A 78 7.17 -12.70 -16.66
CA GLY A 78 8.35 -13.19 -15.95
C GLY A 78 8.30 -13.09 -14.42
N ALA A 79 7.32 -12.39 -13.81
CA ALA A 79 7.17 -12.34 -12.35
C ALA A 79 6.75 -13.72 -11.81
N SER A 80 7.33 -14.13 -10.68
CA SER A 80 6.93 -15.30 -9.90
C SER A 80 6.48 -14.90 -8.50
N GLY A 81 5.66 -15.75 -7.90
CA GLY A 81 5.15 -15.52 -6.56
C GLY A 81 4.16 -16.57 -6.12
N TYR A 82 3.47 -16.30 -5.03
CA TYR A 82 2.39 -17.14 -4.52
C TYR A 82 1.22 -16.33 -3.99
N CYS A 83 0.06 -16.95 -3.97
CA CYS A 83 -1.14 -16.42 -3.34
C CYS A 83 -1.62 -17.36 -2.25
N THR A 84 -1.90 -16.82 -1.07
CA THR A 84 -2.37 -17.56 0.09
C THR A 84 -3.89 -17.54 0.13
N VAL A 85 -4.51 -18.73 0.17
CA VAL A 85 -5.97 -18.88 0.29
C VAL A 85 -6.29 -19.57 1.61
N ARG A 86 -7.37 -19.11 2.25
CA ARG A 86 -7.92 -19.64 3.49
C ARG A 86 -9.35 -20.11 3.29
N SER A 87 -9.74 -21.16 4.00
CA SER A 87 -11.12 -21.56 4.20
C SER A 87 -11.43 -21.61 5.69
N GLN A 88 -12.63 -21.13 6.05
CA GLN A 88 -13.16 -21.21 7.41
C GLN A 88 -14.38 -22.15 7.44
N SER A 89 -14.68 -22.76 8.58
CA SER A 89 -15.94 -23.48 8.82
C SER A 89 -17.08 -22.51 9.18
N GLU A 90 -18.29 -23.05 9.35
CA GLU A 90 -19.49 -22.28 9.72
C GLU A 90 -19.35 -21.49 11.03
N ASP A 91 -18.59 -22.01 11.99
CA ASP A 91 -18.27 -21.35 13.27
C ASP A 91 -17.10 -20.36 13.16
N GLY A 92 -16.53 -20.18 11.97
CA GLY A 92 -15.40 -19.29 11.71
C GLY A 92 -14.02 -19.87 12.06
N ALA A 93 -13.92 -21.15 12.45
CA ALA A 93 -12.61 -21.76 12.66
C ALA A 93 -11.87 -21.92 11.32
N GLU A 94 -10.56 -21.69 11.30
CA GLU A 94 -9.77 -21.93 10.10
C GLU A 94 -9.58 -23.44 9.90
N VAL A 95 -10.06 -23.93 8.75
CA VAL A 95 -10.04 -25.37 8.43
C VAL A 95 -9.08 -25.69 7.29
N GLY A 96 -8.58 -24.69 6.58
CA GLY A 96 -7.58 -24.89 5.54
C GLY A 96 -6.87 -23.60 5.18
N ARG A 97 -5.56 -23.72 4.95
CA ARG A 97 -4.71 -22.65 4.40
C ARG A 97 -3.65 -23.27 3.50
N ALA A 98 -3.45 -22.68 2.32
CA ALA A 98 -2.37 -23.09 1.43
C ALA A 98 -1.90 -21.94 0.55
N ASP A 99 -0.63 -22.03 0.15
CA ASP A 99 0.00 -21.13 -0.80
C ASP A 99 0.04 -21.77 -2.18
N PHE A 100 -0.51 -21.07 -3.17
CA PHE A 100 -0.49 -21.50 -4.56
C PHE A 100 0.51 -20.67 -5.35
N ARG A 101 1.49 -21.33 -5.97
CA ARG A 101 2.60 -20.71 -6.70
C ARG A 101 2.23 -20.46 -8.16
N PHE A 102 2.62 -19.29 -8.66
CA PHE A 102 2.42 -18.86 -10.04
C PHE A 102 3.73 -18.29 -10.60
N GLY A 103 4.04 -18.60 -11.85
CA GLY A 103 5.27 -18.15 -12.53
C GLY A 103 5.13 -18.22 -14.04
N GLY A 104 6.25 -18.09 -14.75
CA GLY A 104 6.29 -18.06 -16.22
C GLY A 104 5.91 -16.69 -16.81
N ASP A 105 5.66 -16.65 -18.11
CA ASP A 105 5.46 -15.38 -18.84
C ASP A 105 4.01 -14.93 -18.97
N ALA A 106 3.05 -15.82 -18.68
CA ALA A 106 1.64 -15.49 -18.74
C ALA A 106 1.29 -14.36 -17.75
N THR A 107 0.62 -13.32 -18.24
CA THR A 107 0.21 -12.16 -17.43
C THR A 107 -1.18 -12.31 -16.83
N ARG A 108 -2.00 -13.23 -17.37
CA ARG A 108 -3.29 -13.65 -16.84
C ARG A 108 -3.32 -15.17 -16.77
N ILE A 109 -3.68 -15.71 -15.61
CA ILE A 109 -3.71 -17.15 -15.35
C ILE A 109 -5.02 -17.48 -14.64
N ASP A 110 -5.86 -18.26 -15.31
CA ASP A 110 -7.08 -18.82 -14.73
C ASP A 110 -6.80 -20.25 -14.29
N LYS A 111 -6.90 -20.52 -12.98
CA LYS A 111 -6.54 -21.83 -12.43
C LYS A 111 -7.49 -22.29 -11.35
N LEU A 112 -7.96 -23.53 -11.50
CA LEU A 112 -8.64 -24.24 -10.44
C LEU A 112 -7.60 -24.87 -9.51
N VAL A 113 -7.60 -24.45 -8.25
CA VAL A 113 -6.71 -24.98 -7.21
C VAL A 113 -7.53 -25.72 -6.15
N THR A 114 -6.93 -26.73 -5.52
CA THR A 114 -7.60 -27.51 -4.48
C THR A 114 -6.96 -27.20 -3.14
N LEU A 115 -7.72 -26.55 -2.26
CA LEU A 115 -7.36 -26.30 -0.88
C LEU A 115 -7.82 -27.47 -0.03
N ARG A 116 -6.89 -28.19 0.61
CA ARG A 116 -7.25 -29.25 1.56
C ARG A 116 -7.75 -28.65 2.86
N THR A 117 -8.80 -29.24 3.42
CA THR A 117 -9.38 -28.80 4.69
C THR A 117 -9.42 -29.94 5.70
N THR A 118 -9.28 -29.61 6.98
CA THR A 118 -9.36 -30.55 8.10
C THR A 118 -10.80 -30.91 8.47
N SER A 119 -11.76 -30.04 8.16
CA SER A 119 -13.20 -30.25 8.26
C SER A 119 -13.92 -29.48 7.14
N PRO A 120 -15.25 -29.63 6.97
CA PRO A 120 -16.00 -28.90 5.95
C PRO A 120 -15.84 -27.38 6.10
N GLY A 121 -15.35 -26.74 5.03
CA GLY A 121 -15.27 -25.28 4.93
C GLY A 121 -16.57 -24.68 4.41
N THR A 122 -16.76 -23.38 4.58
CA THR A 122 -17.89 -22.61 4.04
C THR A 122 -17.42 -21.41 3.21
N THR A 123 -16.12 -21.10 3.23
CA THR A 123 -15.53 -19.95 2.54
C THR A 123 -14.29 -20.32 1.73
N ALA A 124 -13.94 -19.45 0.78
CA ALA A 124 -12.64 -19.46 0.11
C ALA A 124 -12.16 -18.01 -0.03
N GLU A 125 -11.27 -17.60 0.87
CA GLU A 125 -10.80 -16.23 1.00
C GLU A 125 -9.35 -16.13 0.53
N LEU A 126 -9.08 -15.17 -0.36
CA LEU A 126 -7.73 -14.79 -0.71
C LEU A 126 -7.17 -13.86 0.37
N LEU A 127 -6.13 -14.32 1.08
CA LEU A 127 -5.48 -13.51 2.13
C LEU A 127 -4.48 -12.50 1.53
N GLY A 128 -3.84 -12.86 0.42
CA GLY A 128 -2.88 -12.00 -0.25
C GLY A 128 -2.08 -12.74 -1.30
N CYS A 129 -1.35 -11.96 -2.10
CA CYS A 129 -0.36 -12.45 -3.05
C CYS A 129 0.97 -11.77 -2.81
N HIS A 130 2.05 -12.52 -2.96
CA HIS A 130 3.42 -12.07 -2.75
C HIS A 130 4.26 -12.44 -3.95
N ALA A 131 5.00 -11.46 -4.50
CA ALA A 131 6.05 -11.72 -5.47
C ALA A 131 7.29 -12.27 -4.76
N ASP A 132 8.06 -13.12 -5.46
CA ASP A 132 9.37 -13.60 -4.98
C ASP A 132 10.46 -12.52 -5.09
#